data_AF-A0A8T8T0W9-F1
#
_entry.id   AF-A0A8T8T0W9-F1
#
_cell.length_a   1.000
_cell.length_b   1.000
_cell.length_c   1.000
_cell.angle_alpha   90.00
_cell.angle_beta   90.00
_cell.angle_gamma   90.00
#
_symmetry.space_group_name_H-M   'P 1'
#
loop_
_entity.id
_entity.type
_entity.pdbx_description
1 polymer ?
#
loop_
_entity_poly.entity_id
_entity_poly.type
_entity_poly.pdbx_seq_one_letter_code
_entity_poly.pdbx_strand_id
1 'polypeptide(L)'
;VDVIVSEWMGYFLIYEAMLPSVLHARDLYLRKPSKINADNGTSTDGGILAPSHTRMTLAGVEDAELLHERIHFWADVYGFKMSAMAKGLADDAYTEGLKKEAVITDTANIFDLPLMTMSTRQPEFESTFSLKASRKGTMHAFLSWFDTWFLPAPLSSSGLFPPQGRRDTEGGEILPDLPPCQTAEPVRADVSGLDESLRGNAVVPAKEGQDVEQGPGEVVSFTTGPEGKETHWKATAFLLKDPIEVEQGSTITGRIKVTKSSTHSRELEAELHYLVQHPSDEQEAKVKRVQTTMVQHFAVR
;
A
#
# COMPACT_ATOMS: atom_id res chain seq x y z
N VAL A 1 19.11 -8.36 -19.31
CA VAL A 1 19.46 -7.09 -18.65
C VAL A 1 19.82 -7.37 -17.21
N ASP A 2 20.79 -6.65 -16.67
CA ASP A 2 21.22 -6.82 -15.27
C ASP A 2 20.35 -6.03 -14.29
N VAL A 3 19.73 -4.96 -14.77
CA VAL A 3 18.85 -4.09 -13.96
C VAL A 3 17.58 -3.79 -14.75
N ILE A 4 16.44 -3.86 -14.07
CA ILE A 4 15.17 -3.29 -14.53
C ILE A 4 14.78 -2.23 -13.51
N VAL A 5 14.55 -1.02 -13.99
CA VAL A 5 13.99 0.09 -13.20
C VAL A 5 12.63 0.42 -13.82
N SER A 6 11.59 0.43 -13.00
CA SER A 6 10.26 0.81 -13.45
C SER A 6 9.53 1.56 -12.36
N GLU A 7 8.99 2.72 -12.73
CA GLU A 7 7.87 3.33 -12.01
C GLU A 7 6.61 2.69 -12.61
N TRP A 8 5.90 1.90 -11.81
CA TRP A 8 4.71 1.16 -12.24
C TRP A 8 3.53 1.33 -11.28
N MET A 9 3.74 2.02 -10.16
CA MET A 9 2.81 2.04 -9.05
C MET A 9 1.62 2.92 -9.42
N GLY A 10 0.41 2.40 -9.24
CA GLY A 10 -0.83 3.14 -9.41
C GLY A 10 -1.36 3.69 -8.09
N TYR A 11 -2.53 4.34 -8.14
CA TYR A 11 -3.34 4.55 -6.95
C TYR A 11 -3.63 3.23 -6.24
N PHE A 12 -3.78 3.25 -4.92
CA PHE A 12 -3.92 2.01 -4.13
C PHE A 12 -2.85 0.94 -4.50
N LEU A 13 -1.65 1.40 -4.88
CA LEU A 13 -0.48 0.65 -5.39
C LEU A 13 -0.68 -0.11 -6.71
N ILE A 14 -1.77 -0.88 -6.83
CA ILE A 14 -1.97 -1.88 -7.89
C ILE A 14 -3.04 -1.48 -8.92
N TYR A 15 -3.59 -0.26 -8.84
CA TYR A 15 -4.49 0.31 -9.85
C TYR A 15 -3.79 0.49 -11.20
N GLU A 16 -4.57 0.56 -12.29
CA GLU A 16 -4.14 0.59 -13.71
C GLU A 16 -3.44 -0.67 -14.24
N ALA A 17 -3.13 -1.64 -13.39
CA ALA A 17 -2.60 -2.95 -13.76
C ALA A 17 -1.31 -2.90 -14.61
N MET A 18 -0.39 -1.98 -14.30
CA MET A 18 0.92 -1.91 -14.97
C MET A 18 1.92 -2.96 -14.46
N LEU A 19 1.78 -3.39 -13.19
CA LEU A 19 2.68 -4.35 -12.54
C LEU A 19 2.91 -5.65 -13.33
N PRO A 20 1.88 -6.33 -13.88
CA PRO A 20 2.07 -7.54 -14.70
C PRO A 20 3.08 -7.38 -15.84
N SER A 21 3.15 -6.20 -16.46
CA SER A 21 4.09 -5.92 -17.55
C SER A 21 5.54 -5.90 -17.06
N VAL A 22 5.79 -5.30 -15.89
CA VAL A 22 7.11 -5.27 -15.24
C VAL A 22 7.55 -6.67 -14.84
N LEU A 23 6.64 -7.45 -14.24
CA LEU A 23 6.93 -8.81 -13.83
C LEU A 23 7.14 -9.74 -15.04
N HIS A 24 6.44 -9.51 -16.14
CA HIS A 24 6.70 -10.22 -17.39
C HIS A 24 8.09 -9.90 -17.96
N ALA A 25 8.49 -8.61 -17.92
CA ALA A 25 9.83 -8.20 -18.33
C ALA A 25 10.92 -8.79 -17.40
N ARG A 26 10.66 -8.86 -16.08
CA ARG A 26 11.52 -9.54 -15.11
C ARG A 26 11.77 -10.99 -15.51
N ASP A 27 10.71 -11.75 -15.79
CA ASP A 27 10.82 -13.18 -16.09
C ASP A 27 11.56 -13.48 -17.41
N LEU A 28 11.38 -12.61 -18.41
CA LEU A 28 11.97 -12.79 -19.74
C LEU A 28 13.41 -12.27 -19.84
N TYR A 29 13.68 -11.10 -19.26
CA TYR A 29 14.88 -10.34 -19.57
C TYR A 29 15.82 -10.15 -18.39
N LEU A 30 15.36 -10.22 -17.15
CA LEU A 30 16.24 -10.02 -16.00
C LEU A 30 17.21 -11.19 -15.87
N ARG A 31 18.49 -10.87 -15.66
CA ARG A 31 19.54 -11.87 -15.46
C ARG A 31 19.17 -12.78 -14.29
N LYS A 32 19.07 -14.08 -14.55
CA LYS A 32 18.77 -15.07 -13.52
C LYS A 32 19.99 -15.29 -12.64
N PRO A 33 19.79 -15.54 -11.33
CA PRO A 33 20.88 -15.89 -10.44
C PRO A 33 21.53 -17.21 -10.87
N SER A 34 22.86 -17.30 -10.83
CA SER A 34 23.58 -18.52 -11.23
C SER A 34 23.56 -19.55 -10.09
N LYS A 35 23.45 -19.07 -8.85
CA LYS A 35 23.32 -19.89 -7.65
C LYS A 35 22.25 -19.30 -6.73
N ILE A 36 21.40 -20.16 -6.21
CA ILE A 36 20.46 -19.83 -5.15
C ILE A 36 20.97 -20.53 -3.90
N ASN A 37 21.14 -19.77 -2.83
CA ASN A 37 21.48 -20.33 -1.53
C ASN A 37 20.31 -21.22 -1.08
N ALA A 38 20.57 -22.51 -0.88
CA ALA A 38 19.56 -23.48 -0.51
C ALA A 38 18.95 -23.21 0.88
N ASP A 39 19.68 -22.53 1.76
CA ASP A 39 19.28 -22.32 3.16
C ASP A 39 18.34 -21.12 3.32
N ASN A 40 18.46 -20.09 2.48
CA ASN A 40 17.68 -18.85 2.63
C ASN A 40 17.10 -18.32 1.29
N GLY A 41 17.22 -19.06 0.20
CA GLY A 41 16.68 -18.69 -1.11
C GLY A 41 17.32 -17.44 -1.75
N THR A 42 18.37 -16.87 -1.15
CA THR A 42 18.99 -15.63 -1.65
C THR A 42 20.00 -15.91 -2.76
N SER A 43 20.21 -14.92 -3.60
CA SER A 43 21.33 -14.88 -4.54
C SER A 43 21.95 -13.49 -4.50
N THR A 44 23.28 -13.44 -4.53
CA THR A 44 24.06 -12.21 -4.63
C THR A 44 24.49 -11.92 -6.07
N ASP A 45 24.14 -12.79 -7.01
CA ASP A 45 24.55 -12.74 -8.41
C ASP A 45 23.37 -12.68 -9.39
N GLY A 46 22.16 -12.37 -8.93
CA GLY A 46 21.00 -12.11 -9.79
C GLY A 46 20.94 -10.69 -10.35
N GLY A 47 20.07 -10.44 -11.32
CA GLY A 47 19.71 -9.09 -11.73
C GLY A 47 18.88 -8.35 -10.67
N ILE A 48 18.87 -7.02 -10.73
CA ILE A 48 18.19 -6.13 -9.79
C ILE A 48 16.88 -5.64 -10.40
N LEU A 49 15.79 -5.68 -9.64
CA LEU A 49 14.52 -5.02 -9.95
C LEU A 49 14.33 -3.86 -8.98
N ALA A 50 14.09 -2.66 -9.51
CA ALA A 50 13.90 -1.43 -8.75
C ALA A 50 12.53 -0.79 -9.08
N PRO A 51 11.64 -0.59 -8.10
CA PRO A 51 11.77 -1.01 -6.69
C PRO A 51 11.81 -2.54 -6.55
N SER A 52 12.19 -3.05 -5.38
CA SER A 52 12.25 -4.50 -5.13
C SER A 52 11.12 -5.01 -4.25
N HIS A 53 10.61 -4.18 -3.33
CA HIS A 53 9.50 -4.52 -2.44
C HIS A 53 8.55 -3.34 -2.30
N THR A 54 7.27 -3.65 -2.15
CA THR A 54 6.25 -2.67 -1.77
C THR A 54 5.31 -3.28 -0.75
N ARG A 55 4.73 -2.45 0.12
CA ARG A 55 3.81 -2.85 1.18
C ARG A 55 2.61 -1.93 1.17
N MET A 56 1.42 -2.50 1.30
CA MET A 56 0.18 -1.76 1.49
C MET A 56 -0.19 -1.76 2.97
N THR A 57 -0.57 -0.59 3.48
CA THR A 57 -0.95 -0.37 4.87
C THR A 57 -2.35 0.25 4.93
N LEU A 58 -3.06 0.01 6.03
CA LEU A 58 -4.42 0.48 6.29
C LEU A 58 -4.48 1.13 7.67
N ALA A 59 -5.27 2.20 7.82
CA ALA A 59 -5.62 2.81 9.10
C ALA A 59 -7.05 3.38 9.07
N GLY A 60 -7.59 3.70 10.25
CA GLY A 60 -8.84 4.41 10.41
C GLY A 60 -8.63 5.91 10.57
N VAL A 61 -9.46 6.70 9.90
CA VAL A 61 -9.36 8.17 9.92
C VAL A 61 -10.67 8.85 10.28
N GLU A 62 -10.54 9.99 10.94
CA GLU A 62 -11.60 10.95 11.22
C GLU A 62 -11.51 12.10 10.22
N ASP A 63 -12.45 12.16 9.27
CA ASP A 63 -12.53 13.25 8.30
C ASP A 63 -13.99 13.48 7.88
N ALA A 64 -14.70 14.27 8.69
CA ALA A 64 -16.10 14.64 8.43
C ALA A 64 -16.24 15.55 7.21
N GLU A 65 -15.22 16.36 6.92
CA GLU A 65 -15.19 17.29 5.79
C GLU A 65 -15.13 16.50 4.48
N LEU A 66 -14.25 15.51 4.39
CA LEU A 66 -14.16 14.61 3.24
C LEU A 66 -15.50 13.88 2.97
N LEU A 67 -16.12 13.32 4.01
CA LEU A 67 -17.41 12.65 3.87
C LEU A 67 -18.49 13.63 3.39
N HIS A 68 -18.48 14.86 3.90
CA HIS A 68 -19.42 15.89 3.49
C HIS A 68 -19.22 16.27 2.02
N GLU A 69 -18.00 16.61 1.62
CA GLU A 69 -17.68 17.03 0.26
C GLU A 69 -17.96 15.95 -0.79
N ARG A 70 -17.62 14.69 -0.49
CA ARG A 70 -17.79 13.59 -1.44
C ARG A 70 -19.21 13.06 -1.50
N ILE A 71 -19.91 12.99 -0.36
CA ILE A 71 -21.20 12.28 -0.27
C ILE A 71 -22.34 13.25 0.07
N HIS A 72 -22.26 13.95 1.20
CA HIS A 72 -23.41 14.70 1.72
C HIS A 72 -23.68 16.03 1.00
N PHE A 73 -22.72 16.60 0.29
CA PHE A 73 -22.86 17.84 -0.49
C PHE A 73 -24.09 17.80 -1.41
N TRP A 74 -24.34 16.66 -2.04
CA TRP A 74 -25.45 16.45 -2.96
C TRP A 74 -26.84 16.43 -2.31
N ALA A 75 -26.91 16.33 -0.98
CA ALA A 75 -28.19 16.42 -0.27
C ALA A 75 -28.78 17.83 -0.35
N ASP A 76 -27.93 18.86 -0.35
CA ASP A 76 -28.31 20.26 -0.44
C ASP A 76 -27.21 21.10 -1.12
N VAL A 77 -27.36 21.29 -2.43
CA VAL A 77 -26.47 22.12 -3.24
C VAL A 77 -27.09 23.51 -3.35
N TYR A 78 -26.76 24.41 -2.43
CA TYR A 78 -27.26 25.79 -2.40
C TYR A 78 -28.79 25.93 -2.38
N GLY A 79 -29.48 25.06 -1.65
CA GLY A 79 -30.95 24.98 -1.56
C GLY A 79 -31.58 23.97 -2.54
N PHE A 80 -30.78 23.34 -3.41
CA PHE A 80 -31.24 22.36 -4.39
C PHE A 80 -30.91 20.93 -3.95
N LYS A 81 -31.94 20.10 -3.78
CA LYS A 81 -31.78 18.68 -3.48
C LYS A 81 -31.34 17.90 -4.72
N MET A 82 -30.08 17.49 -4.78
CA MET A 82 -29.47 16.75 -5.90
C MET A 82 -29.09 15.31 -5.53
N SER A 83 -29.83 14.66 -4.63
CA SER A 83 -29.49 13.35 -4.06
C SER A 83 -29.31 12.22 -5.08
N ALA A 84 -29.82 12.38 -6.31
CA ALA A 84 -29.56 11.45 -7.40
C ALA A 84 -28.07 11.36 -7.77
N MET A 85 -27.31 12.45 -7.59
CA MET A 85 -25.87 12.52 -7.86
C MET A 85 -25.04 11.79 -6.79
N ALA A 86 -25.57 11.61 -5.58
CA ALA A 86 -24.91 10.86 -4.51
C ALA A 86 -24.96 9.33 -4.71
N LYS A 87 -25.75 8.86 -5.68
CA LYS A 87 -25.99 7.43 -5.87
C LYS A 87 -24.70 6.73 -6.31
N GLY A 88 -24.22 5.79 -5.50
CA GLY A 88 -23.02 5.01 -5.75
C GLY A 88 -21.72 5.67 -5.30
N LEU A 89 -21.74 6.93 -4.84
CA LEU A 89 -20.52 7.61 -4.38
C LEU A 89 -19.90 6.97 -3.13
N ALA A 90 -20.72 6.36 -2.26
CA ALA A 90 -20.22 5.61 -1.11
C ALA A 90 -19.60 4.25 -1.49
N ASP A 91 -19.81 3.80 -2.73
CA ASP A 91 -19.27 2.55 -3.25
C ASP A 91 -17.96 2.80 -4.04
N ASP A 92 -17.43 4.03 -4.05
CA ASP A 92 -16.16 4.37 -4.68
C ASP A 92 -15.06 4.58 -3.63
N ALA A 93 -13.83 4.22 -3.99
CA ALA A 93 -12.63 4.65 -3.29
C ALA A 93 -12.14 6.00 -3.84
N TYR A 94 -11.60 6.86 -2.98
CA TYR A 94 -11.18 8.22 -3.33
C TYR A 94 -9.68 8.42 -3.12
N THR A 95 -9.02 9.09 -4.06
CA THR A 95 -7.63 9.51 -3.89
C THR A 95 -7.56 10.83 -3.13
N GLU A 96 -7.11 10.77 -1.88
CA GLU A 96 -7.17 11.91 -0.96
C GLU A 96 -5.83 12.24 -0.33
N GLY A 97 -5.64 13.55 -0.12
CA GLY A 97 -4.50 14.07 0.61
C GLY A 97 -4.58 13.62 2.07
N LEU A 98 -3.43 13.37 2.65
CA LEU A 98 -3.34 12.69 3.93
C LEU A 98 -2.90 13.67 5.02
N LYS A 99 -3.82 13.99 5.93
CA LYS A 99 -3.51 14.76 7.15
C LYS A 99 -3.15 13.77 8.25
N LYS A 100 -1.91 13.84 8.76
CA LYS A 100 -1.44 12.95 9.83
C LYS A 100 -2.34 12.98 11.06
N GLU A 101 -2.90 14.14 11.36
CA GLU A 101 -3.75 14.39 12.53
C GLU A 101 -5.14 13.71 12.41
N ALA A 102 -5.57 13.37 11.19
CA ALA A 102 -6.83 12.69 10.93
C ALA A 102 -6.77 11.19 11.26
N VAL A 103 -5.58 10.59 11.37
CA VAL A 103 -5.43 9.18 11.73
C VAL A 103 -5.76 8.98 13.21
N ILE A 104 -6.75 8.13 13.50
CA ILE A 104 -7.27 7.90 14.86
C ILE A 104 -7.04 6.47 15.37
N THR A 105 -6.44 5.61 14.55
CA THR A 105 -6.02 4.25 14.93
C THR A 105 -4.52 4.08 14.80
N ASP A 106 -3.99 2.95 15.26
CA ASP A 106 -2.72 2.43 14.73
C ASP A 106 -2.91 1.95 13.27
N THR A 107 -1.88 1.32 12.72
CA THR A 107 -1.83 0.92 11.31
C THR A 107 -1.70 -0.59 11.20
N ALA A 108 -2.34 -1.19 10.20
CA ALA A 108 -2.19 -2.61 9.88
C ALA A 108 -1.64 -2.78 8.46
N ASN A 109 -0.65 -3.64 8.30
CA ASN A 109 -0.18 -4.04 6.97
C ASN A 109 -1.17 -5.02 6.37
N ILE A 110 -1.58 -4.78 5.14
CA ILE A 110 -2.60 -5.59 4.47
C ILE A 110 -2.02 -6.44 3.35
N PHE A 111 -0.93 -6.03 2.70
CA PHE A 111 -0.37 -6.82 1.60
C PHE A 111 1.08 -6.43 1.27
N ASP A 112 1.97 -7.42 1.17
CA ASP A 112 3.35 -7.23 0.72
C ASP A 112 3.56 -7.82 -0.67
N LEU A 113 4.30 -7.09 -1.51
CA LEU A 113 4.63 -7.49 -2.88
C LEU A 113 6.16 -7.65 -3.02
N PRO A 114 6.70 -8.86 -2.83
CA PRO A 114 8.09 -9.16 -3.15
C PRO A 114 8.26 -9.29 -4.67
N LEU A 115 8.61 -8.19 -5.34
CA LEU A 115 8.56 -8.08 -6.80
C LEU A 115 9.53 -9.03 -7.51
N MET A 116 10.56 -9.51 -6.82
CA MET A 116 11.52 -10.48 -7.37
C MET A 116 10.95 -11.90 -7.49
N THR A 117 10.01 -12.30 -6.63
CA THR A 117 9.56 -13.69 -6.50
C THR A 117 8.07 -13.89 -6.79
N MET A 118 7.26 -12.83 -6.71
CA MET A 118 5.82 -12.93 -6.91
C MET A 118 5.42 -13.35 -8.35
N SER A 119 4.21 -13.87 -8.51
CA SER A 119 3.64 -14.24 -9.81
C SER A 119 3.47 -13.02 -10.72
N THR A 120 3.55 -13.23 -12.05
CA THR A 120 3.32 -12.20 -13.08
C THR A 120 1.85 -11.79 -13.24
N ARG A 121 0.91 -12.50 -12.60
CA ARG A 121 -0.51 -12.16 -12.64
C ARG A 121 -0.78 -10.85 -11.87
N GLN A 122 -1.88 -10.19 -12.23
CA GLN A 122 -2.40 -9.08 -11.42
C GLN A 122 -2.64 -9.61 -9.99
N PRO A 123 -2.12 -8.96 -8.95
CA PRO A 123 -2.36 -9.39 -7.59
C PRO A 123 -3.84 -9.27 -7.24
N GLU A 124 -4.38 -10.36 -6.73
CA GLU A 124 -5.64 -10.41 -6.00
C GLU A 124 -5.30 -10.95 -4.62
N PHE A 125 -5.90 -10.44 -3.55
CA PHE A 125 -5.52 -10.87 -2.22
C PHE A 125 -6.65 -10.73 -1.22
N GLU A 126 -6.54 -11.50 -0.15
CA GLU A 126 -7.36 -11.37 1.03
C GLU A 126 -6.45 -11.34 2.25
N SER A 127 -6.69 -10.37 3.13
CA SER A 127 -5.86 -10.16 4.32
C SER A 127 -6.71 -9.69 5.49
N THR A 128 -6.40 -10.20 6.66
CA THR A 128 -7.03 -9.77 7.91
C THR A 128 -6.27 -8.59 8.51
N PHE A 129 -6.99 -7.67 9.13
CA PHE A 129 -6.39 -6.54 9.84
C PHE A 129 -7.00 -6.40 11.25
N SER A 130 -6.24 -5.75 12.12
CA SER A 130 -6.69 -5.32 13.44
C SER A 130 -6.15 -3.92 13.66
N LEU A 131 -7.05 -2.96 13.88
CA LEU A 131 -6.74 -1.57 14.14
C LEU A 131 -7.23 -1.21 15.54
N LYS A 132 -6.38 -0.59 16.35
CA LYS A 132 -6.71 -0.11 17.68
C LYS A 132 -6.83 1.41 17.67
N ALA A 133 -7.98 1.92 18.08
CA ALA A 133 -8.21 3.35 18.23
C ALA A 133 -7.25 3.94 19.27
N SER A 134 -6.46 4.93 18.86
CA SER A 134 -5.49 5.62 19.70
C SER A 134 -6.14 6.71 20.57
N ARG A 135 -7.30 7.21 20.14
CA ARG A 135 -8.10 8.23 20.83
C ARG A 135 -9.59 8.03 20.59
N LYS A 136 -10.42 8.74 21.37
CA LYS A 136 -11.86 8.84 21.12
C LYS A 136 -12.13 9.73 19.91
N GLY A 137 -13.07 9.35 19.05
CA GLY A 137 -13.45 10.11 17.86
C GLY A 137 -14.47 9.37 17.00
N THR A 138 -14.75 9.92 15.82
CA THR A 138 -15.65 9.32 14.83
C THR A 138 -14.84 8.92 13.60
N MET A 139 -14.73 7.62 13.33
CA MET A 139 -14.08 7.10 12.13
C MET A 139 -15.00 7.25 10.93
N HIS A 140 -14.55 7.98 9.91
CA HIS A 140 -15.32 8.26 8.69
C HIS A 140 -14.87 7.42 7.50
N ALA A 141 -13.63 6.92 7.50
CA ALA A 141 -13.08 6.11 6.41
C ALA A 141 -11.98 5.16 6.90
N PHE A 142 -11.77 4.08 6.15
CA PHE A 142 -10.46 3.44 6.12
C PHE A 142 -9.57 4.15 5.11
N LEU A 143 -8.29 4.28 5.40
CA LEU A 143 -7.33 4.94 4.54
C LEU A 143 -6.15 3.99 4.28
N SER A 144 -5.82 3.79 3.01
CA SER A 144 -4.72 2.93 2.60
C SER A 144 -3.67 3.68 1.81
N TRP A 145 -2.41 3.36 2.07
CA TRP A 145 -1.25 3.87 1.35
C TRP A 145 -0.25 2.74 1.16
N PHE A 146 0.86 3.04 0.50
CA PHE A 146 1.94 2.09 0.31
C PHE A 146 3.33 2.65 0.59
N ASP A 147 4.20 1.75 0.99
CA ASP A 147 5.63 1.95 1.19
C ASP A 147 6.40 1.18 0.12
N THR A 148 7.56 1.71 -0.28
CA THR A 148 8.39 1.16 -1.35
C THR A 148 9.84 1.10 -0.92
N TRP A 149 10.51 -0.03 -1.18
CA TRP A 149 11.94 -0.23 -0.88
C TRP A 149 12.74 -0.62 -2.13
N PHE A 150 13.98 -0.14 -2.17
CA PHE A 150 14.98 -0.41 -3.20
C PHE A 150 16.13 -1.21 -2.60
N LEU A 151 15.85 -2.47 -2.29
CA LEU A 151 16.84 -3.37 -1.70
C LEU A 151 17.67 -4.08 -2.79
N PRO A 152 19.00 -4.17 -2.63
CA PRO A 152 19.89 -4.78 -3.63
C PRO A 152 19.75 -6.30 -3.72
N ALA A 153 19.18 -6.94 -2.69
CA ALA A 153 18.87 -8.36 -2.65
C ALA A 153 17.40 -8.56 -2.24
N PRO A 154 16.72 -9.59 -2.77
CA PRO A 154 15.41 -9.99 -2.26
C PRO A 154 15.53 -10.37 -0.78
N LEU A 155 14.77 -9.70 0.10
CA LEU A 155 14.59 -10.19 1.47
C LEU A 155 13.67 -11.39 1.38
N SER A 156 14.20 -12.57 1.71
CA SER A 156 13.44 -13.80 1.67
C SER A 156 12.66 -13.98 2.98
N SER A 157 11.33 -13.87 2.97
CA SER A 157 10.51 -14.60 3.95
C SER A 157 10.49 -16.06 3.54
N SER A 158 11.39 -16.85 4.12
CA SER A 158 11.54 -18.30 3.88
C SER A 158 11.83 -18.71 2.43
N GLY A 159 13.03 -19.22 2.20
CA GLY A 159 13.48 -19.65 0.89
C GLY A 159 12.51 -20.64 0.27
N LEU A 160 11.97 -20.28 -0.89
CA LEU A 160 11.63 -21.14 -2.02
C LEU A 160 11.19 -20.22 -3.17
N PHE A 161 11.98 -20.23 -4.26
CA PHE A 161 11.46 -19.93 -5.60
C PHE A 161 10.18 -20.74 -5.81
N PRO A 162 9.19 -20.19 -6.54
CA PRO A 162 7.78 -20.30 -6.21
C PRO A 162 7.40 -21.75 -5.91
N PRO A 163 6.69 -22.03 -4.80
CA PRO A 163 6.16 -23.37 -4.59
C PRO A 163 5.37 -23.76 -5.84
N GLN A 164 5.69 -24.92 -6.39
CA GLN A 164 4.91 -25.49 -7.48
C GLN A 164 3.48 -25.70 -6.96
N GLY A 165 2.62 -24.74 -7.28
CA GLY A 165 1.20 -24.72 -6.92
C GLY A 165 0.89 -23.90 -5.66
N ARG A 166 0.00 -22.91 -5.83
CA ARG A 166 -0.79 -22.18 -4.78
C ARG A 166 0.00 -21.18 -3.91
N ARG A 167 -0.45 -19.95 -3.63
CA ARG A 167 -1.75 -19.24 -3.77
C ARG A 167 -1.50 -17.73 -3.97
N ASP A 168 -1.95 -17.21 -5.10
CA ASP A 168 -2.24 -15.80 -5.37
C ASP A 168 -3.51 -15.31 -4.66
N THR A 169 -3.89 -15.94 -3.54
CA THR A 169 -5.16 -15.71 -2.83
C THR A 169 -4.97 -15.67 -1.31
N GLU A 170 -3.77 -15.91 -0.81
CA GLU A 170 -3.41 -15.70 0.59
C GLU A 170 -2.45 -14.53 0.57
N GLY A 171 -2.82 -13.42 1.24
CA GLY A 171 -2.02 -12.20 1.26
C GLY A 171 -0.54 -12.52 1.41
N GLY A 172 0.30 -11.91 0.57
CA GLY A 172 1.74 -12.05 0.65
C GLY A 172 2.13 -11.91 2.11
N GLU A 173 2.73 -12.97 2.67
CA GLU A 173 3.03 -13.02 4.09
C GLU A 173 3.72 -11.71 4.49
N ILE A 174 3.20 -11.04 5.53
CA ILE A 174 3.78 -9.80 6.01
C ILE A 174 5.25 -10.09 6.32
N LEU A 175 6.14 -9.53 5.50
CA LEU A 175 7.57 -9.77 5.57
C LEU A 175 8.07 -9.18 6.91
N PRO A 176 8.51 -10.01 7.87
CA PRO A 176 8.87 -9.51 9.20
C PRO A 176 10.12 -8.63 9.19
N ASP A 177 10.93 -8.71 8.14
CA ASP A 177 12.29 -8.15 8.10
C ASP A 177 12.44 -6.90 7.19
N LEU A 178 11.34 -6.29 6.72
CA LEU A 178 11.46 -5.02 5.98
C LEU A 178 11.90 -3.90 6.94
N PRO A 179 12.98 -3.15 6.61
CA PRO A 179 13.41 -2.03 7.43
C PRO A 179 12.32 -0.95 7.48
N PRO A 180 12.23 -0.16 8.57
CA PRO A 180 11.29 0.96 8.63
C PRO A 180 11.43 1.85 7.40
N CYS A 181 10.31 2.20 6.78
CA CYS A 181 10.33 3.07 5.60
C CYS A 181 10.72 4.48 6.04
N GLN A 182 11.93 4.90 5.68
CA GLN A 182 12.42 6.25 5.94
C GLN A 182 12.50 6.98 4.59
N THR A 183 11.72 8.06 4.46
CA THR A 183 11.85 8.96 3.32
C THR A 183 12.82 10.06 3.71
N ALA A 184 14.08 9.96 3.28
CA ALA A 184 15.01 11.07 3.42
C ALA A 184 14.52 12.25 2.56
N GLU A 185 14.61 13.48 3.07
CA GLU A 185 14.34 14.66 2.23
C GLU A 185 15.39 14.72 1.11
N PRO A 186 14.98 14.88 -0.15
CA PRO A 186 15.93 14.98 -1.26
C PRO A 186 16.83 16.19 -1.04
N VAL A 187 18.13 15.96 -0.86
CA VAL A 187 19.10 17.05 -0.75
C VAL A 187 19.45 17.46 -2.18
N ARG A 188 19.54 18.78 -2.43
CA ARG A 188 19.87 19.32 -3.76
C ARG A 188 21.20 18.78 -4.33
N ALA A 189 22.07 18.26 -3.46
CA ALA A 189 23.34 17.61 -3.82
C ALA A 189 23.18 16.18 -4.36
N ASP A 190 22.03 15.53 -4.13
CA ASP A 190 21.75 14.14 -4.54
C ASP A 190 21.39 14.03 -6.02
N VAL A 191 21.01 15.15 -6.65
CA VAL A 191 20.74 15.22 -8.08
C VAL A 191 21.98 15.76 -8.80
N SER A 192 22.89 14.85 -9.14
CA SER A 192 24.04 15.18 -9.99
C SER A 192 23.55 15.70 -11.35
N GLY A 193 23.97 16.91 -11.73
CA GLY A 193 23.63 17.55 -13.00
C GLY A 193 22.56 18.64 -12.92
N LEU A 194 21.95 18.92 -11.76
CA LEU A 194 21.01 20.04 -11.59
C LEU A 194 21.70 21.42 -11.54
N ASP A 195 23.03 21.47 -11.60
CA ASP A 195 23.76 22.68 -11.99
C ASP A 195 23.68 22.87 -13.52
N GLU A 196 24.18 23.99 -14.05
CA GLU A 196 24.06 24.34 -15.48
C GLU A 196 24.71 23.33 -16.48
N SER A 197 25.17 22.17 -16.00
CA SER A 197 25.80 21.09 -16.76
C SER A 197 24.83 20.15 -17.49
N LEU A 198 23.52 20.15 -17.17
CA LEU A 198 22.48 19.44 -17.93
C LEU A 198 22.15 20.12 -19.29
N ARG A 199 23.16 20.39 -20.11
CA ARG A 199 22.99 20.76 -21.52
C ARG A 199 23.14 19.53 -22.40
N GLY A 200 22.02 18.87 -22.73
CA GLY A 200 21.95 17.78 -23.72
C GLY A 200 22.08 16.36 -23.15
N ASN A 201 22.32 15.36 -24.02
CA ASN A 201 22.48 13.93 -23.68
C ASN A 201 23.84 13.60 -23.02
N ALA A 202 24.38 14.50 -22.19
CA ALA A 202 25.67 14.30 -21.56
C ALA A 202 25.58 13.20 -20.49
N VAL A 203 26.48 12.22 -20.59
CA VAL A 203 26.62 11.16 -19.58
C VAL A 203 27.35 11.73 -18.37
N VAL A 204 26.73 11.66 -17.19
CA VAL A 204 27.41 12.01 -15.93
C VAL A 204 28.52 10.98 -15.70
N PRO A 205 29.80 11.38 -15.63
CA PRO A 205 30.87 10.44 -15.35
C PRO A 205 30.65 9.81 -13.96
N ALA A 206 30.92 8.52 -13.85
CA ALA A 206 30.92 7.85 -12.55
C ALA A 206 31.86 8.62 -11.61
N LYS A 207 31.45 8.81 -10.34
CA LYS A 207 32.33 9.39 -9.33
C LYS A 207 33.52 8.45 -9.12
N GLU A 208 34.61 8.69 -9.84
CA GLU A 208 35.90 8.04 -9.56
C GLU A 208 36.54 8.73 -8.35
N GLY A 209 36.89 7.97 -7.31
CA GLY A 209 37.83 8.42 -6.29
C GLY A 209 37.27 8.77 -4.89
N GLN A 210 36.08 8.32 -4.52
CA GLN A 210 35.88 7.95 -3.12
C GLN A 210 36.10 6.46 -3.07
N ASP A 211 36.99 6.00 -2.18
CA ASP A 211 36.96 4.63 -1.71
C ASP A 211 35.50 4.32 -1.41
N VAL A 212 34.84 3.58 -2.30
CA VAL A 212 33.54 2.97 -2.00
C VAL A 212 33.94 1.92 -0.97
N GLU A 213 34.11 2.36 0.28
CA GLU A 213 34.08 1.45 1.40
C GLU A 213 32.90 0.54 1.10
N GLN A 214 33.15 -0.76 1.12
CA GLN A 214 32.13 -1.80 1.08
C GLN A 214 31.29 -1.72 2.37
N GLY A 215 30.79 -0.54 2.69
CA GLY A 215 29.81 -0.31 3.72
C GLY A 215 28.51 -0.97 3.29
N PRO A 216 27.66 -1.33 4.27
CA PRO A 216 26.30 -1.77 3.96
C PRO A 216 25.64 -0.64 3.17
N GLY A 217 25.30 -0.89 1.90
CA GLY A 217 24.64 0.10 1.05
C GLY A 217 23.43 0.70 1.78
N GLU A 218 23.19 2.00 1.58
CA GLU A 218 22.07 2.69 2.22
C GLU A 218 20.74 2.11 1.73
N VAL A 219 19.83 1.82 2.65
CA VAL A 219 18.48 1.39 2.31
C VAL A 219 17.73 2.60 1.79
N VAL A 220 17.38 2.58 0.50
CA VAL A 220 16.53 3.60 -0.11
C VAL A 220 15.08 3.13 -0.05
N SER A 221 14.21 3.98 0.51
CA SER A 221 12.77 3.72 0.60
C SER A 221 11.98 5.01 0.55
N PHE A 222 10.69 4.93 0.22
CA PHE A 222 9.76 6.04 0.41
C PHE A 222 8.36 5.55 0.76
N THR A 223 7.62 6.39 1.47
CA THR A 223 6.21 6.14 1.85
C THR A 223 5.29 7.15 1.19
N THR A 224 4.09 6.69 0.83
CA THR A 224 2.95 7.56 0.46
C THR A 224 2.03 7.84 1.66
N GLY A 225 2.39 7.31 2.83
CA GLY A 225 1.66 7.43 4.09
C GLY A 225 1.89 8.74 4.83
N PRO A 226 1.26 8.88 6.02
CA PRO A 226 1.07 10.18 6.69
C PRO A 226 2.36 10.71 7.33
N GLU A 227 3.31 9.82 7.51
CA GLU A 227 4.63 10.10 8.06
C GLU A 227 5.60 10.63 7.01
N GLY A 228 5.28 10.48 5.72
CA GLY A 228 6.09 10.93 4.60
C GLY A 228 5.65 12.28 4.04
N LYS A 229 6.42 12.74 3.05
CA LYS A 229 6.09 13.91 2.24
C LYS A 229 4.96 13.56 1.26
N GLU A 230 4.11 14.54 0.95
CA GLU A 230 3.04 14.34 -0.03
C GLU A 230 3.60 13.89 -1.39
N THR A 231 2.99 12.84 -1.94
CA THR A 231 3.30 12.31 -3.26
C THR A 231 2.07 12.46 -4.17
N HIS A 232 2.26 12.35 -5.48
CA HIS A 232 1.14 12.44 -6.43
C HIS A 232 0.15 11.27 -6.31
N TRP A 233 0.56 10.14 -5.74
CA TRP A 233 -0.32 9.00 -5.45
C TRP A 233 -1.28 9.27 -4.29
N LYS A 234 -0.90 10.18 -3.37
CA LYS A 234 -1.61 10.45 -2.12
C LYS A 234 -1.96 9.13 -1.38
N ALA A 235 -3.13 9.06 -0.74
CA ALA A 235 -3.67 7.84 -0.15
C ALA A 235 -5.06 7.52 -0.72
N THR A 236 -5.52 6.28 -0.56
CA THR A 236 -6.83 5.79 -1.01
C THR A 236 -7.80 5.67 0.16
N ALA A 237 -8.82 6.51 0.18
CA ALA A 237 -9.86 6.56 1.19
C ALA A 237 -11.09 5.72 0.80
N PHE A 238 -11.52 4.87 1.73
CA PHE A 238 -12.73 4.05 1.66
C PHE A 238 -13.74 4.62 2.66
N LEU A 239 -14.57 5.57 2.20
CA LEU A 239 -15.54 6.27 3.04
C LEU A 239 -16.62 5.32 3.54
N LEU A 240 -16.85 5.31 4.86
CA LEU A 240 -17.87 4.50 5.49
C LEU A 240 -19.25 5.11 5.24
N LYS A 241 -20.23 4.26 4.88
CA LYS A 241 -21.63 4.69 4.78
C LYS A 241 -22.17 5.19 6.11
N ASP A 242 -21.79 4.49 7.18
CA ASP A 242 -22.13 4.80 8.56
C ASP A 242 -20.82 4.99 9.34
N PRO A 243 -20.46 6.24 9.69
CA PRO A 243 -19.29 6.50 10.52
C PRO A 243 -19.34 5.75 11.86
N ILE A 244 -18.16 5.34 12.34
CA ILE A 244 -18.03 4.51 13.54
C ILE A 244 -17.55 5.38 14.69
N GLU A 245 -18.34 5.48 15.76
CA GLU A 245 -17.87 6.05 17.02
C GLU A 245 -16.86 5.11 17.66
N VAL A 246 -15.68 5.62 18.02
CA VAL A 246 -14.63 4.84 18.70
C VAL A 246 -14.21 5.52 19.99
N GLU A 247 -13.91 4.70 20.99
CA GLU A 247 -13.24 5.11 22.23
C GLU A 247 -11.76 4.71 22.16
N GLN A 248 -10.89 5.37 22.93
CA GLN A 248 -9.50 4.95 23.05
C GLN A 248 -9.42 3.47 23.47
N GLY A 249 -8.71 2.67 22.67
CA GLY A 249 -8.59 1.23 22.88
C GLY A 249 -9.66 0.38 22.19
N SER A 250 -10.67 0.99 21.55
CA SER A 250 -11.61 0.24 20.69
C SER A 250 -10.84 -0.46 19.59
N THR A 251 -11.21 -1.70 19.29
CA THR A 251 -10.52 -2.51 18.28
C THR A 251 -11.46 -2.73 17.10
N ILE A 252 -10.99 -2.37 15.90
CA ILE A 252 -11.63 -2.67 14.64
C ILE A 252 -10.89 -3.86 14.02
N THR A 253 -11.53 -5.01 13.99
CA THR A 253 -10.97 -6.24 13.39
C THR A 253 -11.73 -6.58 12.12
N GLY A 254 -11.04 -7.13 11.14
CA GLY A 254 -11.68 -7.34 9.85
C GLY A 254 -10.81 -8.08 8.84
N ARG A 255 -11.33 -8.11 7.62
CA ARG A 255 -10.59 -8.53 6.43
C ARG A 255 -10.86 -7.58 5.28
N ILE A 256 -9.84 -7.36 4.46
CA ILE A 256 -9.95 -6.71 3.17
C ILE A 256 -9.68 -7.77 2.10
N LYS A 257 -10.54 -7.81 1.08
CA LYS A 257 -10.35 -8.61 -0.12
C LYS A 257 -10.29 -7.68 -1.31
N VAL A 258 -9.25 -7.80 -2.11
CA VAL A 258 -9.03 -7.00 -3.32
C VAL A 258 -8.95 -7.93 -4.51
N THR A 259 -9.83 -7.71 -5.48
CA THR A 259 -9.91 -8.50 -6.71
C THR A 259 -9.91 -7.58 -7.93
N LYS A 260 -9.47 -8.10 -9.07
CA LYS A 260 -9.64 -7.41 -10.34
C LYS A 260 -11.14 -7.35 -10.69
N SER A 261 -11.61 -6.23 -11.23
CA SER A 261 -13.01 -6.18 -11.67
C SER A 261 -13.28 -7.19 -12.78
N SER A 262 -14.42 -7.87 -12.68
CA SER A 262 -14.92 -8.79 -13.71
C SER A 262 -15.35 -8.06 -14.99
N THR A 263 -15.58 -6.75 -14.92
CA THR A 263 -16.12 -5.93 -16.02
C THR A 263 -15.07 -5.06 -16.69
N HIS A 264 -14.13 -4.50 -15.93
CA HIS A 264 -13.08 -3.63 -16.46
C HIS A 264 -11.69 -4.10 -16.04
N SER A 265 -10.82 -4.32 -17.03
CA SER A 265 -9.51 -4.92 -16.79
C SER A 265 -8.51 -4.09 -15.98
N ARG A 266 -8.80 -2.79 -15.77
CA ARG A 266 -7.96 -1.84 -15.03
C ARG A 266 -8.53 -1.44 -13.67
N GLU A 267 -9.79 -1.76 -13.42
CA GLU A 267 -10.48 -1.43 -12.16
C GLU A 267 -10.26 -2.55 -11.14
N LEU A 268 -10.30 -2.19 -9.86
CA LEU A 268 -10.25 -3.13 -8.75
C LEU A 268 -11.53 -3.04 -7.93
N GLU A 269 -11.90 -4.15 -7.33
CA GLU A 269 -13.00 -4.26 -6.37
C GLU A 269 -12.38 -4.57 -5.00
N ALA A 270 -12.64 -3.71 -4.01
CA ALA A 270 -12.22 -3.90 -2.63
C ALA A 270 -13.44 -4.17 -1.74
N GLU A 271 -13.42 -5.28 -1.03
CA GLU A 271 -14.48 -5.73 -0.12
C GLU A 271 -13.93 -5.68 1.31
N LEU A 272 -14.47 -4.78 2.13
CA LEU A 272 -14.09 -4.59 3.53
C LEU A 272 -15.13 -5.21 4.45
N HIS A 273 -14.70 -6.18 5.25
CA HIS A 273 -15.47 -6.80 6.33
C HIS A 273 -14.87 -6.33 7.64
N TYR A 274 -15.67 -5.76 8.53
CA TYR A 274 -15.15 -5.27 9.80
C TYR A 274 -16.16 -5.39 10.94
N LEU A 275 -15.61 -5.52 12.15
CA LEU A 275 -16.30 -5.57 13.41
C LEU A 275 -15.61 -4.58 14.35
N VAL A 276 -16.40 -3.84 15.12
CA VAL A 276 -15.92 -2.89 16.13
C VAL A 276 -16.20 -3.49 17.50
N GLN A 277 -15.20 -3.47 18.36
CA GLN A 277 -15.28 -3.92 19.75
C GLN A 277 -14.80 -2.80 20.66
N HIS A 278 -15.63 -2.38 21.60
CA HIS A 278 -15.25 -1.35 22.57
C HIS A 278 -14.62 -1.97 23.81
N PRO A 279 -13.73 -1.26 24.52
CA PRO A 279 -13.17 -1.75 25.78
C PRO A 279 -14.24 -2.03 26.84
N SER A 280 -15.36 -1.30 26.79
CA SER A 280 -16.54 -1.51 27.64
C SER A 280 -17.22 -2.85 27.39
N ASP A 281 -17.18 -3.39 26.17
CA ASP A 281 -17.78 -4.68 25.84
C ASP A 281 -17.04 -5.86 26.50
N GLU A 282 -15.73 -5.74 26.74
CA GLU A 282 -14.93 -6.80 27.40
C GLU A 282 -15.36 -7.03 28.86
N GLN A 283 -15.83 -5.98 29.55
CA GLN A 283 -16.29 -6.09 30.94
C GLN A 283 -17.62 -6.85 31.07
N GLU A 284 -18.42 -6.91 29.99
CA GLU A 284 -19.72 -7.58 29.93
C GLU A 284 -19.68 -9.00 29.34
N ALA A 285 -18.51 -9.51 28.94
CA ALA A 285 -18.30 -10.72 28.15
C ALA A 285 -18.72 -12.08 28.80
N LYS A 286 -19.53 -12.07 29.87
CA LYS A 286 -20.09 -13.28 30.50
C LYS A 286 -21.31 -13.87 29.78
N VAL A 287 -21.79 -13.27 28.69
CA VAL A 287 -22.94 -13.77 27.90
C VAL A 287 -22.55 -13.84 26.42
N LYS A 288 -22.88 -14.95 25.74
CA LYS A 288 -22.70 -15.09 24.28
C LYS A 288 -23.50 -14.00 23.56
N ARG A 289 -22.80 -13.01 23.02
CA ARG A 289 -23.39 -11.90 22.25
C ARG A 289 -23.22 -12.18 20.76
N VAL A 290 -24.26 -11.91 19.98
CA VAL A 290 -24.17 -11.90 18.51
C VAL A 290 -23.39 -10.64 18.13
N GLN A 291 -22.23 -10.81 17.48
CA GLN A 291 -21.43 -9.71 16.96
C GLN A 291 -21.80 -9.48 15.49
N THR A 292 -22.11 -8.24 15.13
CA THR A 292 -22.52 -7.89 13.77
C THR A 292 -21.30 -7.45 12.97
N THR A 293 -20.95 -8.20 11.93
CA THR A 293 -19.91 -7.81 10.96
C THR A 293 -20.53 -6.93 9.89
N MET A 294 -19.96 -5.75 9.67
CA MET A 294 -20.30 -4.86 8.57
C MET A 294 -19.55 -5.28 7.31
N VAL A 295 -20.18 -5.08 6.15
CA VAL A 295 -19.57 -5.35 4.84
C VAL A 295 -19.83 -4.19 3.91
N GLN A 296 -18.78 -3.62 3.34
CA GLN A 296 -18.88 -2.57 2.32
C GLN A 296 -17.98 -2.89 1.14
N HIS A 297 -18.48 -2.62 -0.07
CA HIS A 297 -17.79 -2.86 -1.33
C HIS A 297 -17.40 -1.51 -1.92
N PHE A 298 -16.21 -1.46 -2.51
CA PHE A 298 -15.63 -0.27 -3.10
C PHE A 298 -15.08 -0.58 -4.49
N ALA A 299 -15.36 0.28 -5.46
CA ALA A 299 -14.70 0.32 -6.74
C ALA A 299 -13.48 1.25 -6.64
N VAL A 300 -12.31 0.74 -7.02
CA VAL A 300 -11.08 1.53 -7.18
C VAL A 300 -10.91 1.79 -8.68
N ARG A 301 -11.13 3.03 -9.09
CA ARG A 301 -11.23 3.49 -10.48
C ARG A 301 -10.63 4.86 -10.68
#